data_AF-A0ABD0QQ56-F1
#
_entry.id   AF-A0ABD0QQ56-F1
#
_cell.length_a   1.000
_cell.length_b   1.000
_cell.length_c   1.000
_cell.angle_alpha   90.00
_cell.angle_beta   90.00
_cell.angle_gamma   90.00
#
_symmetry.space_group_name_H-M   'P 1'
#
loop_
_entity.id
_entity.type
_entity.pdbx_description
1 polymer ?
#
loop_
_entity_poly.entity_id
_entity_poly.type
_entity_poly.pdbx_seq_one_letter_code
_entity_poly.pdbx_strand_id
1 'polypeptide(L)' 'FCTIHSTGYLKSWPPIKMGLDEDNEPDNEGCNLSCLVAIGRLHPHIVPQPMNGDIRVKPTEYVSRHAIDGKFVFVDQ' A
#
# COMPACT_ATOMS: atom_id res chain seq x y z
N PHE A 1 5.14 13.28 -12.54
CA PHE A 1 5.08 12.15 -11.57
C PHE A 1 4.74 12.70 -10.19
N CYS A 2 4.02 11.96 -9.35
CA CYS A 2 3.72 12.33 -7.96
C CYS A 2 3.82 11.09 -7.04
N THR A 3 4.11 11.29 -5.75
CA THR A 3 4.21 10.22 -4.75
C THR A 3 2.84 9.96 -4.11
N ILE A 4 2.32 8.74 -4.23
CA ILE A 4 1.02 8.33 -3.68
C ILE A 4 1.23 7.31 -2.55
N HIS A 5 0.65 7.57 -1.39
CA HIS A 5 0.58 6.61 -0.29
C HIS A 5 -0.68 5.75 -0.46
N SER A 6 -0.49 4.48 -0.80
CA SER A 6 -1.57 3.52 -1.01
C SER A 6 -1.79 2.68 0.26
N THR A 7 -3.02 2.64 0.76
CA THR A 7 -3.44 1.75 1.84
C THR A 7 -4.54 0.83 1.34
N GLY A 8 -4.40 -0.48 1.52
CA GLY A 8 -5.32 -1.46 0.97
C GLY A 8 -5.18 -2.85 1.56
N TYR A 9 -5.89 -3.81 0.97
CA TYR A 9 -5.88 -5.22 1.35
C TYR A 9 -6.03 -6.11 0.12
N LEU A 10 -5.50 -7.34 0.19
CA LEU A 10 -5.74 -8.36 -0.82
C LEU A 10 -7.12 -8.96 -0.62
N LYS A 11 -7.90 -9.05 -1.70
CA LYS A 11 -9.23 -9.62 -1.70
C LYS A 11 -9.33 -10.69 -2.77
N SER A 12 -9.64 -11.91 -2.34
CA SER A 12 -10.14 -12.95 -3.23
C SER A 12 -11.63 -12.74 -3.47
N TRP A 13 -12.04 -12.97 -4.71
CA TRP A 13 -13.44 -13.05 -5.09
C TRP A 13 -13.75 -14.49 -5.49
N PRO A 14 -14.92 -15.02 -5.11
CA PRO A 14 -15.34 -16.33 -5.59
C PRO A 14 -15.38 -16.31 -7.12
N PRO A 15 -15.14 -17.46 -7.77
CA PRO A 15 -15.23 -17.57 -9.22
C PRO A 15 -16.59 -17.03 -9.66
N ILE A 16 -16.58 -15.98 -10.49
CA ILE A 16 -17.81 -15.47 -11.08
C ILE A 16 -18.28 -16.60 -11.99
N LYS A 17 -19.41 -17.23 -11.67
CA LYS A 17 -20.17 -18.02 -12.65
C LYS A 17 -20.70 -17.05 -13.69
N MET A 18 -19.83 -16.50 -14.53
CA MET A 18 -20.25 -15.88 -15.76
C MET A 18 -20.80 -17.03 -16.57
N GLY A 19 -22.14 -17.08 -16.68
CA GLY A 19 -22.85 -18.00 -17.55
C GLY A 19 -22.51 -17.68 -19.00
N LEU A 20 -21.28 -17.96 -19.39
CA LEU A 20 -20.93 -18.18 -20.77
C LEU A 20 -20.87 -19.70 -20.93
N ASP A 21 -21.72 -20.16 -21.83
CA ASP A 21 -22.11 -21.54 -22.03
C ASP A 21 -20.95 -22.52 -22.11
N GLU A 22 -21.29 -23.74 -21.74
CA GLU A 22 -20.58 -24.99 -21.94
C GLU A 22 -19.62 -24.97 -23.14
N ASP A 23 -18.31 -25.01 -22.89
CA ASP A 23 -17.46 -25.88 -23.71
C ASP A 23 -16.32 -26.47 -22.89
N ASN A 24 -16.10 -27.75 -23.16
CA ASN A 24 -15.28 -28.68 -22.42
C ASN A 24 -13.79 -28.37 -22.59
N GLU A 25 -13.10 -27.94 -21.53
CA GLU A 25 -11.64 -28.14 -21.41
C GLU A 25 -11.30 -28.48 -19.93
N PRO A 26 -10.54 -29.56 -19.66
CA PRO A 26 -10.36 -30.10 -18.30
C PRO A 26 -9.36 -29.32 -17.41
N ASP A 27 -9.00 -28.09 -17.76
CA ASP A 27 -7.98 -27.29 -17.04
C ASP A 27 -8.49 -25.90 -16.60
N ASN A 28 -9.80 -25.72 -16.51
CA ASN A 28 -10.40 -24.49 -15.98
C ASN A 28 -10.48 -24.56 -14.44
N GLU A 29 -9.32 -24.55 -13.77
CA GLU A 29 -9.22 -24.16 -12.36
C GLU A 29 -9.74 -22.73 -12.23
N GLY A 30 -11.04 -22.61 -11.97
CA GLY A 30 -11.81 -21.37 -12.03
C GLY A 30 -11.03 -20.18 -11.49
N CYS A 31 -11.00 -19.10 -12.28
CA CYS A 31 -10.27 -17.88 -11.98
C CYS A 31 -10.59 -17.36 -10.58
N ASN A 32 -9.79 -17.76 -9.59
CA ASN A 32 -9.84 -17.21 -8.25
C ASN A 32 -9.27 -15.79 -8.35
N LEU A 33 -10.14 -14.81 -8.63
CA LEU A 33 -9.74 -13.43 -8.82
C LEU A 33 -9.26 -12.88 -7.48
N SER A 34 -7.95 -12.85 -7.26
CA SER A 34 -7.33 -12.15 -6.13
C SER A 34 -6.80 -10.80 -6.60
N CYS A 35 -7.28 -9.71 -6.01
CA CYS A 35 -6.84 -8.36 -6.36
C CYS A 35 -6.53 -7.52 -5.11
N LEU A 36 -5.63 -6.54 -5.28
CA LEU A 36 -5.42 -5.49 -4.29
C LEU A 36 -6.52 -4.45 -4.42
N VAL A 37 -7.29 -4.27 -3.36
CA VAL A 37 -8.23 -3.14 -3.23
C VAL A 37 -7.55 -2.09 -2.35
N ALA A 38 -7.27 -0.92 -2.91
CA ALA A 38 -6.52 0.12 -2.21
C ALA A 38 -7.07 1.53 -2.47
N ILE A 39 -6.81 2.43 -1.52
CA ILE A 39 -7.02 3.87 -1.62
C ILE A 39 -5.66 4.54 -1.73
N GLY A 40 -5.46 5.32 -2.79
CA GLY A 40 -4.29 6.17 -2.96
C GLY A 40 -4.51 7.56 -2.39
N ARG A 41 -3.59 8.05 -1.54
CA ARG A 41 -3.59 9.40 -0.97
C ARG A 41 -2.35 10.17 -1.39
N LEU A 42 -2.53 11.39 -1.88
CA LEU A 42 -1.44 12.34 -2.08
C LEU A 42 -1.16 13.05 -0.74
N HIS A 43 0.00 12.81 -0.14
CA HIS A 43 0.41 13.53 1.08
C HIS A 43 1.22 14.78 0.70
N PRO A 44 0.87 15.97 1.23
CA PRO A 44 1.68 17.17 1.02
C PRO A 44 3.04 17.03 1.72
N HIS A 45 4.12 17.40 1.05
CA HIS A 45 5.50 17.31 1.56
C HIS A 45 5.81 18.28 2.71
N ILE A 46 4.96 19.29 2.91
CA ILE A 46 5.13 20.30 3.95
C ILE A 46 4.06 20.05 5.01
N VAL A 47 4.49 19.63 6.19
CA VAL A 47 3.67 19.75 7.41
C VAL A 47 3.97 21.14 7.97
N PRO A 48 3.09 22.15 7.84
CA PRO A 48 3.27 23.38 8.56
C PRO A 48 3.19 23.05 10.06
N GLN A 49 4.34 23.01 10.74
CA GLN A 49 4.33 22.96 12.19
C GLN A 49 3.83 24.32 12.69
N PRO A 50 2.76 24.38 13.49
CA PRO A 50 2.41 25.62 14.16
C PRO A 50 3.54 25.95 15.16
N MET A 51 4.27 27.03 14.92
CA MET A 51 5.29 27.59 15.83
C MET A 51 4.70 28.19 17.12
N ASN A 52 3.41 27.97 17.41
CA ASN A 52 2.74 28.60 18.54
C ASN A 52 3.19 27.92 19.84
N GLY A 53 3.99 28.66 20.61
CA GLY A 53 4.89 28.18 21.67
C GLY A 53 4.28 27.52 22.91
N ASP A 54 2.98 27.21 22.92
CA ASP A 54 2.30 26.63 24.09
C ASP A 54 1.80 25.19 23.87
N ILE A 55 1.82 24.66 22.65
CA ILE A 55 1.32 23.30 22.35
C ILE A 55 2.47 22.37 21.98
N ARG A 56 2.72 21.36 22.83
CA ARG A 56 3.71 20.31 22.54
C ARG A 56 3.11 19.30 21.54
N VAL A 57 3.52 19.41 20.29
CA VAL A 57 3.19 18.45 19.22
C VAL A 57 4.28 17.37 19.13
N LYS A 58 3.91 16.11 18.89
CA LYS A 58 4.89 15.04 18.64
C LYS A 58 5.58 15.29 17.29
N PRO A 59 6.92 15.26 17.21
CA PRO A 59 7.61 15.39 15.93
C PRO A 59 7.36 14.16 15.04
N THR A 60 7.42 14.38 13.73
CA THR A 60 7.48 13.30 12.75
C THR A 60 8.85 12.63 12.83
N GLU A 61 8.87 11.31 12.93
CA GLU A 61 10.08 10.49 13.09
C GLU A 61 10.03 9.32 12.09
N TYR A 62 11.19 8.75 11.76
CA TYR A 62 11.34 7.56 10.92
C TYR A 62 12.49 6.69 11.45
N VAL A 63 12.47 5.40 11.16
CA VAL A 63 13.44 4.41 11.65
C VAL A 63 14.31 3.92 10.49
N SER A 64 15.63 3.92 10.70
CA SER A 64 16.58 3.36 9.74
C SER A 64 17.57 2.38 10.40
N ARG A 65 18.08 1.43 9.61
CA ARG A 65 19.21 0.58 10.00
C ARG A 65 20.35 0.75 9.00
N HIS A 66 21.58 0.68 9.48
CA HIS A 66 22.79 0.88 8.68
C HIS A 66 23.74 -0.32 8.77
N ALA A 67 24.43 -0.61 7.66
CA ALA A 67 25.60 -1.48 7.65
C ALA A 67 26.78 -0.81 8.37
N ILE A 68 27.85 -1.58 8.64
CA ILE A 68 29.04 -1.09 9.36
C ILE A 68 29.73 0.05 8.59
N ASP A 69 29.62 0.07 7.27
CA ASP A 69 30.14 1.15 6.41
C ASP A 69 29.21 2.38 6.34
N GLY A 70 28.13 2.41 7.13
CA GLY A 70 27.19 3.52 7.24
C GLY A 70 26.09 3.55 6.17
N LYS A 71 26.04 2.57 5.26
CA LYS A 71 24.99 2.53 4.22
C LYS A 71 23.65 2.08 4.79
N PHE A 72 22.56 2.69 4.32
CA PHE A 72 21.20 2.26 4.65
C PHE A 72 20.95 0.82 4.22
N VAL A 73 20.45 0.00 5.14
CA VAL A 73 19.97 -1.36 4.87
C VAL A 73 18.47 -1.53 5.16
N PHE A 74 17.86 -0.53 5.80
CA PHE A 74 16.43 -0.44 6.04
C PHE A 74 16.04 1.02 6.29
N VAL A 75 14.89 1.43 5.77
CA VAL A 75 14.16 2.65 6.12
C VAL A 75 12.70 2.23 6.22
N ASP A 76 11.99 2.67 7.25
CA ASP A 76 10.55 2.44 7.36
C ASP A 76 9.75 3.22 6.32
N GLN A 77 8.46 2.87 6.20
CA GLN A 77 7.55 3.32 5.15
C GLN A 77 6.64 4.46 5.63
#